data_AF-A0A0S8H5L6-F1
#
_entry.id   AF-A0A0S8H5L6-F1
#
_cell.length_a   1.000
_cell.length_b   1.000
_cell.length_c   1.000
_cell.angle_alpha   90.00
_cell.angle_beta   90.00
_cell.angle_gamma   90.00
#
_symmetry.space_group_name_H-M   'P 1'
#
loop_
_entity.id
_entity.type
_entity.pdbx_description
1 polymer ?
#
loop_
_entity_poly.entity_id
_entity_poly.type
_entity_poly.pdbx_seq_one_letter_code
_entity_poly.pdbx_strand_id
1 'polypeptide(L)'
;ANARKIPFARPFVKYTPTWPRSFMPQSQEVRDFVAKMKLITNEELIRDKRMIFCEDSIVRGTQLKDNTQKLYEVGAREVHLRVACPTLLFPCEYLNFSISRTRLDLAGRTAIHEIEGRDDVDLDEYMDENSEKHELMVEKIRIRLRLTSLKYQKMANLVKAIGLPKEHLCTHCWDKSSYS
;
A
#
# COMPACT_ATOMS: atom_id res chain seq x y z
N ALA A 1 -4.86 7.15 15.74
CA ALA A 1 -4.47 7.83 16.99
C ALA A 1 -5.66 7.96 17.94
N ASN A 2 -6.61 8.86 17.68
CA ASN A 2 -7.69 9.23 18.62
C ASN A 2 -8.50 8.04 19.17
N ALA A 3 -9.06 7.19 18.30
CA ALA A 3 -9.89 6.06 18.73
C ALA A 3 -9.15 5.01 19.57
N ARG A 4 -7.84 4.84 19.36
CA ARG A 4 -7.00 3.86 20.08
C ARG A 4 -6.12 4.50 21.15
N LYS A 5 -6.21 5.83 21.34
CA LYS A 5 -5.37 6.63 22.25
C LYS A 5 -3.87 6.38 22.08
N ILE A 6 -3.43 6.10 20.86
CA ILE A 6 -2.02 5.96 20.50
C ILE A 6 -1.49 7.34 20.07
N PRO A 7 -0.38 7.83 20.64
CA PRO A 7 0.21 9.11 20.26
C PRO A 7 0.51 9.17 18.76
N PHE A 8 0.15 10.29 18.15
CA PHE A 8 0.55 10.58 16.77
C PHE A 8 1.98 11.13 16.77
N ALA A 9 2.81 10.60 15.88
CA ALA A 9 4.19 11.05 15.69
C ALA A 9 4.51 11.09 14.19
N ARG A 10 5.56 11.83 13.83
CA ARG A 10 6.04 11.96 12.46
C ARG A 10 7.45 11.35 12.35
N PRO A 11 7.56 10.01 12.25
CA PRO A 11 8.85 9.34 12.14
C PRO A 11 9.55 9.63 10.80
N PHE A 12 8.81 10.11 9.80
CA PHE A 12 9.35 10.62 8.56
C PHE A 12 9.12 12.12 8.42
N VAL A 13 10.15 12.81 7.96
CA VAL A 13 10.07 14.16 7.41
C VAL A 13 10.09 14.04 5.89
N LYS A 14 9.02 14.50 5.25
CA LYS A 14 8.96 14.58 3.79
C LYS A 14 9.82 15.75 3.34
N TYR A 15 10.91 15.46 2.65
CA TYR A 15 11.68 16.46 1.95
C TYR A 15 11.30 16.39 0.46
N THR A 16 10.81 17.49 -0.10
CA THR A 16 10.53 17.56 -1.52
C THR A 16 11.69 18.31 -2.16
N PRO A 17 12.60 17.63 -2.88
CA PRO A 17 13.65 18.32 -3.62
C PRO A 17 12.99 19.27 -4.61
N THR A 18 13.44 20.52 -4.68
CA THR A 18 12.87 21.58 -5.53
C THR A 18 13.06 21.35 -7.04
N TRP A 19 13.53 20.18 -7.46
CA TRP A 19 13.74 19.83 -8.85
C TRP A 19 12.38 19.51 -9.50
N PRO A 20 11.89 20.34 -10.44
CA PRO A 20 10.77 19.98 -11.28
C PRO A 20 11.10 18.67 -12.02
N ARG A 21 10.09 17.87 -12.40
CA ARG A 21 10.32 16.64 -13.22
C ARG A 21 11.20 16.90 -14.46
N SER A 22 11.18 18.14 -14.98
CA SER A 22 11.98 18.60 -16.11
C SER A 22 13.48 18.77 -15.85
N PHE A 23 13.93 18.78 -14.58
CA PHE A 23 15.35 18.93 -14.21
C PHE A 23 15.88 17.69 -13.50
N MET A 24 15.33 16.50 -13.80
CA MET A 24 15.85 15.27 -13.23
C MET A 24 17.33 15.06 -13.64
N PRO A 25 18.22 14.77 -12.67
CA PRO A 25 19.62 14.45 -12.95
C PRO A 25 19.73 13.37 -14.03
N GLN A 26 20.75 13.42 -14.90
CA GLN A 26 20.93 12.38 -15.92
C GLN A 26 21.52 11.09 -15.32
N SER A 27 22.36 11.21 -14.29
CA SER A 27 22.93 10.05 -13.57
C SER A 27 21.87 9.30 -12.76
N GLN A 28 21.82 7.99 -12.93
CA GLN A 28 20.93 7.10 -12.17
C GLN A 28 21.26 7.11 -10.68
N GLU A 29 22.54 7.16 -10.31
CA GLU A 29 22.99 7.22 -8.92
C GLU A 29 22.46 8.46 -8.21
N VAL A 30 22.51 9.61 -8.89
CA VAL A 30 21.97 10.87 -8.34
C VAL A 30 20.44 10.80 -8.24
N ARG A 31 19.76 10.19 -9.21
CA ARG A 31 18.31 9.95 -9.13
C ARG A 31 17.95 9.09 -7.92
N ASP A 32 18.69 8.01 -7.68
CA ASP A 32 18.46 7.10 -6.56
C ASP A 32 18.71 7.81 -5.23
N PHE A 33 19.77 8.63 -5.15
CA PHE A 33 20.06 9.45 -3.97
C PHE A 33 18.95 10.47 -3.68
N VAL A 34 18.50 11.22 -4.69
CA VAL A 34 17.39 12.19 -4.57
C VAL A 34 16.09 11.48 -4.18
N ALA A 35 15.84 10.27 -4.70
CA ALA A 35 14.69 9.46 -4.31
C ALA A 35 14.77 9.06 -2.83
N LYS A 36 15.96 8.70 -2.32
CA LYS A 36 16.18 8.39 -0.91
C LYS A 36 15.93 9.59 0.01
N MET A 37 16.21 10.80 -0.46
CA MET A 37 15.98 12.05 0.30
C MET A 37 14.48 12.36 0.49
N LYS A 38 13.56 11.78 -0.28
CA LYS A 38 12.13 12.12 -0.21
C LYS A 38 11.52 11.94 1.18
N LEU A 39 12.01 10.96 1.93
CA LEU A 39 11.56 10.62 3.28
C LEU A 39 12.79 10.41 4.17
N ILE A 40 13.03 11.39 5.04
CA ILE A 40 14.13 11.39 6.01
C ILE A 40 13.59 10.84 7.34
N THR A 41 14.27 9.86 7.91
CA THR A 41 13.90 9.22 9.18
C THR A 41 14.30 10.07 10.38
N ASN A 42 13.41 10.20 11.36
CA ASN A 42 13.74 10.72 12.69
C ASN A 42 14.01 9.53 13.61
N GLU A 43 15.29 9.28 13.90
CA GLU A 43 15.70 8.09 14.65
C GLU A 43 15.16 8.03 16.08
N GLU A 44 15.08 9.16 16.78
CA GLU A 44 14.57 9.22 18.15
C GLU A 44 13.11 8.78 18.25
N LEU A 45 12.33 9.02 17.20
CA LEU A 45 10.93 8.61 17.13
C LEU A 45 10.74 7.15 16.68
N ILE A 46 11.79 6.50 16.16
CA ILE A 46 11.71 5.16 15.55
C ILE A 46 12.37 4.10 16.44
N ARG A 47 13.56 4.40 16.98
CA ARG A 47 14.40 3.44 17.71
C ARG A 47 13.66 2.83 18.90
N ASP A 48 13.69 1.51 18.98
CA ASP A 48 13.02 0.70 20.00
C ASP A 48 11.48 0.83 20.06
N LYS A 49 10.85 1.46 19.06
CA LYS A 49 9.40 1.66 19.03
C LYS A 49 8.68 0.58 18.23
N ARG A 50 7.44 0.33 18.64
CA ARG A 50 6.42 -0.39 17.86
C ARG A 50 5.50 0.64 17.24
N MET A 51 5.33 0.63 15.92
CA MET A 51 4.67 1.72 15.22
C MET A 51 3.57 1.23 14.29
N ILE A 52 2.53 2.04 14.15
CA ILE A 52 1.45 1.81 13.20
C ILE A 52 1.49 2.93 12.16
N PHE A 53 1.64 2.57 10.90
CA PHE A 53 1.47 3.46 9.76
C PHE A 53 0.07 3.31 9.17
N CYS A 54 -0.48 4.42 8.70
CA CYS A 54 -1.67 4.43 7.88
C CYS A 54 -1.27 4.88 6.47
N GLU A 55 -1.57 4.05 5.48
CA GLU A 55 -1.39 4.37 4.06
C GLU A 55 -2.76 4.47 3.39
N ASP A 56 -2.87 5.28 2.34
CA ASP A 56 -4.12 5.38 1.58
C ASP A 56 -4.42 4.07 0.83
N SER A 57 -3.39 3.49 0.20
CA SER A 57 -3.48 2.38 -0.72
C SER A 57 -2.13 1.68 -0.87
N ILE A 58 -2.14 0.46 -1.41
CA ILE A 58 -0.93 -0.24 -1.85
C ILE A 58 -1.14 -0.65 -3.30
N VAL A 59 -0.52 0.09 -4.22
CA VAL A 59 -0.52 -0.24 -5.66
C VAL A 59 0.56 -1.29 -5.94
N ARG A 60 1.83 -0.88 -6.09
CA ARG A 60 2.98 -1.79 -6.29
C ARG A 60 3.68 -2.18 -4.98
N GLY A 61 3.64 -1.28 -4.00
CA GLY A 61 4.31 -1.45 -2.70
C GLY A 61 5.85 -1.31 -2.70
N THR A 62 6.49 -0.97 -3.82
CA THR A 62 7.97 -0.88 -3.91
C THR A 62 8.56 0.15 -2.94
N GLN A 63 8.08 1.39 -2.98
CA GLN A 63 8.54 2.44 -2.08
C GLN A 63 8.25 2.11 -0.60
N LEU A 64 7.11 1.47 -0.34
CA LEU A 64 6.72 1.07 1.01
C LEU A 64 7.62 -0.04 1.58
N LYS A 65 8.07 -0.98 0.73
CA LYS A 65 9.08 -1.98 1.10
C LYS A 65 10.40 -1.33 1.51
N ASP A 66 10.88 -0.37 0.71
CA ASP A 66 12.14 0.35 1.00
C ASP A 66 12.01 1.18 2.28
N ASN A 67 10.88 1.85 2.47
CA ASN A 67 10.61 2.60 3.69
C ASN A 67 10.55 1.70 4.92
N THR A 68 9.86 0.56 4.82
CA THR A 68 9.78 -0.42 5.92
C THR A 68 11.16 -0.95 6.27
N GLN A 69 11.99 -1.24 5.27
CA GLN A 69 13.37 -1.65 5.48
C GLN A 69 14.19 -0.59 6.23
N LYS A 70 14.12 0.68 5.81
CA LYS A 70 14.80 1.80 6.51
C LYS A 70 14.38 1.92 7.96
N LEU A 71 13.10 1.69 8.27
CA LEU A 71 12.61 1.76 9.65
C LEU A 71 13.27 0.69 10.55
N TYR A 72 13.41 -0.54 10.05
CA TYR A 72 14.12 -1.58 10.80
C TYR A 72 15.62 -1.31 10.90
N GLU A 73 16.25 -0.76 9.86
CA GLU A 73 17.67 -0.34 9.90
C GLU A 73 17.94 0.71 10.98
N VAL A 74 16.98 1.60 11.22
CA VAL A 74 17.04 2.61 12.30
C VAL A 74 16.73 2.01 13.69
N GLY A 75 16.18 0.79 13.75
CA GLY A 75 15.92 0.07 14.99
C GLY A 75 14.46 0.03 15.45
N ALA A 76 13.49 0.14 14.53
CA ALA A 76 12.09 -0.15 14.84
C ALA A 76 11.93 -1.62 15.31
N ARG A 77 11.13 -1.86 16.36
CA ARG A 77 10.83 -3.23 16.83
C ARG A 77 9.74 -3.89 16.02
N GLU A 78 8.68 -3.14 15.72
CA GLU A 78 7.54 -3.63 14.95
C GLU A 78 6.99 -2.52 14.04
N VAL A 79 6.68 -2.89 12.79
CA VAL A 79 6.07 -1.99 11.80
C VAL A 79 4.74 -2.59 11.35
N HIS A 80 3.64 -2.01 11.84
CA HIS A 80 2.29 -2.42 11.45
C HIS A 80 1.72 -1.44 10.43
N LEU A 81 1.06 -1.96 9.40
CA LEU A 81 0.41 -1.13 8.38
C LEU A 81 -1.10 -1.30 8.39
N ARG A 82 -1.81 -0.18 8.26
CA ARG A 82 -3.26 -0.11 8.06
C ARG A 82 -3.54 0.65 6.79
N VAL A 83 -4.15 -0.01 5.81
CA VAL A 83 -4.47 0.58 4.51
C VAL A 83 -5.91 1.09 4.53
N ALA A 84 -6.14 2.31 4.06
CA ALA A 84 -7.45 2.97 4.14
C ALA A 84 -8.46 2.49 3.09
N CYS A 85 -8.07 1.64 2.15
CA CYS A 85 -8.93 1.00 1.16
C CYS A 85 -8.85 -0.54 1.23
N PRO A 86 -9.76 -1.27 0.54
CA PRO A 86 -9.61 -2.69 0.23
C PRO A 86 -8.42 -2.96 -0.70
N THR A 87 -8.06 -4.23 -0.87
CA THR A 87 -6.96 -4.64 -1.75
C THR A 87 -7.26 -4.32 -3.22
N LEU A 88 -6.32 -3.66 -3.91
CA LEU A 88 -6.45 -3.36 -5.33
C LEU A 88 -6.14 -4.61 -6.18
N LEU A 89 -7.14 -5.11 -6.90
CA LEU A 89 -7.05 -6.33 -7.71
C LEU A 89 -7.29 -6.10 -9.20
N PHE A 90 -7.96 -4.99 -9.55
CA PHE A 90 -8.29 -4.65 -10.93
C PHE A 90 -7.66 -3.31 -11.31
N PRO A 91 -7.11 -3.19 -12.53
CA PRO A 91 -6.70 -1.89 -13.06
C PRO A 91 -7.94 -1.00 -13.23
N CYS A 92 -7.78 0.30 -13.01
CA CYS A 92 -8.88 1.23 -13.23
C CYS A 92 -9.13 1.42 -14.74
N GLU A 93 -10.37 1.29 -15.19
CA GLU A 93 -10.77 1.50 -16.59
C GLU A 93 -10.91 3.00 -16.94
N TYR A 94 -11.25 3.83 -15.95
CA TYR A 94 -11.59 5.24 -16.15
C TYR A 94 -10.41 6.18 -15.97
N LEU A 95 -9.43 5.78 -15.16
CA LEU A 95 -8.36 6.66 -14.72
C LEU A 95 -7.00 5.99 -14.91
N ASN A 96 -6.13 6.66 -15.65
CA ASN A 96 -4.71 6.28 -15.80
C ASN A 96 -3.87 6.60 -14.54
N PHE A 97 -4.45 6.57 -13.33
CA PHE A 97 -3.73 6.89 -12.09
C PHE A 97 -2.62 5.89 -11.77
N SER A 98 -2.73 4.67 -12.28
CA SER A 98 -1.60 3.76 -12.36
C SER A 98 -1.17 3.65 -13.81
N ILE A 99 0.07 4.01 -14.12
CA ILE A 99 0.75 3.61 -15.37
C ILE A 99 1.08 2.10 -15.28
N SER A 100 0.16 1.33 -14.70
CA SER A 100 0.21 -0.11 -14.52
C SER A 100 0.00 -0.71 -15.90
N ARG A 101 1.08 -0.83 -16.68
CA ARG A 101 1.02 -1.35 -18.05
C ARG A 101 0.61 -2.82 -18.06
N THR A 102 0.70 -3.50 -16.92
CA THR A 102 0.31 -4.89 -16.74
C THR A 102 -0.51 -5.07 -15.46
N ARG A 103 -1.35 -6.10 -15.39
CA ARG A 103 -2.13 -6.43 -14.17
C ARG A 103 -1.23 -6.86 -12.99
N LEU A 104 -0.01 -7.31 -13.28
CA LEU A 104 0.97 -7.76 -12.29
C LEU A 104 1.66 -6.63 -11.51
N ASP A 105 1.44 -5.39 -11.91
CA ASP A 105 1.91 -4.22 -11.17
C ASP A 105 1.10 -3.99 -9.87
N LEU A 106 -0.04 -4.65 -9.68
CA LEU A 106 -0.80 -4.60 -8.43
C LEU A 106 -0.25 -5.63 -7.43
N ALA A 107 0.07 -5.20 -6.21
CA ALA A 107 0.63 -6.05 -5.16
C ALA A 107 -0.26 -7.25 -4.84
N GLY A 108 -1.59 -7.08 -4.88
CA GLY A 108 -2.55 -8.17 -4.75
C GLY A 108 -2.41 -9.21 -5.87
N ARG A 109 -2.32 -8.76 -7.13
CA ARG A 109 -2.14 -9.66 -8.29
C ARG A 109 -0.78 -10.35 -8.28
N THR A 110 0.30 -9.66 -7.88
CA THR A 110 1.60 -10.30 -7.68
C THR A 110 1.51 -11.40 -6.62
N ALA A 111 0.88 -11.13 -5.48
CA ALA A 111 0.72 -12.12 -4.40
C ALA A 111 -0.11 -13.33 -4.84
N ILE A 112 -1.20 -13.11 -5.59
CA ILE A 112 -2.03 -14.19 -6.14
C ILE A 112 -1.22 -15.05 -7.10
N HIS A 113 -0.46 -14.44 -8.01
CA HIS A 113 0.41 -15.17 -8.93
C HIS A 113 1.45 -16.03 -8.17
N GLU A 114 2.03 -15.51 -7.10
CA GLU A 114 2.97 -16.27 -6.26
C GLU A 114 2.30 -17.43 -5.50
N ILE A 115 1.00 -17.36 -5.22
CA ILE A 115 0.23 -18.44 -4.56
C ILE A 115 -0.17 -19.51 -5.57
N GLU A 116 -0.67 -19.09 -6.72
CA GLU A 116 -1.36 -19.97 -7.69
C GLU A 116 -0.44 -20.45 -8.83
N GLY A 117 0.69 -19.76 -9.06
CA GLY A 117 1.65 -20.07 -10.12
C GLY A 117 1.17 -19.74 -11.55
N ARG A 118 0.03 -19.05 -11.69
CA ARG A 118 -0.58 -18.67 -12.98
C ARG A 118 -1.42 -17.40 -12.85
N ASP A 119 -1.72 -16.77 -13.99
CA ASP A 119 -2.46 -15.49 -14.02
C ASP A 119 -3.98 -15.64 -14.20
N ASP A 120 -4.40 -16.72 -14.85
CA ASP A 120 -5.81 -17.03 -15.12
C ASP A 120 -6.40 -17.76 -13.92
N VAL A 121 -6.74 -16.98 -12.91
CA VAL A 121 -7.29 -17.42 -11.63
C VAL A 121 -8.54 -16.60 -11.36
N ASP A 122 -9.59 -17.29 -10.91
CA ASP A 122 -10.78 -16.66 -10.37
C ASP A 122 -10.44 -15.82 -9.13
N LEU A 123 -10.90 -14.58 -9.12
CA LEU A 123 -10.60 -13.61 -8.08
C LEU A 123 -11.68 -13.51 -7.01
N ASP A 124 -12.81 -14.20 -7.17
CA ASP A 124 -13.96 -14.07 -6.26
C ASP A 124 -13.60 -14.34 -4.81
N GLU A 125 -12.89 -15.44 -4.55
CA GLU A 125 -12.39 -15.73 -3.20
C GLU A 125 -11.36 -14.70 -2.72
N TYR A 126 -10.50 -14.17 -3.59
CA TYR A 126 -9.54 -13.13 -3.21
C TYR A 126 -10.17 -11.77 -2.92
N MET A 127 -11.37 -11.51 -3.44
CA MET A 127 -12.18 -10.32 -3.16
C MET A 127 -12.93 -10.42 -1.83
N ASP A 128 -13.31 -11.63 -1.41
CA ASP A 128 -13.97 -11.86 -0.12
C ASP A 128 -12.98 -11.73 1.04
N GLU A 129 -13.13 -10.66 1.81
CA GLU A 129 -12.32 -10.34 2.99
C GLU A 129 -12.36 -11.38 4.12
N ASN A 130 -13.26 -12.37 4.05
CA ASN A 130 -13.36 -13.46 5.04
C ASN A 130 -12.86 -14.81 4.51
N SER A 131 -12.41 -14.88 3.25
CA SER A 131 -11.90 -16.14 2.69
C SER A 131 -10.46 -16.43 3.12
N GLU A 132 -10.10 -17.71 3.15
CA GLU A 132 -8.72 -18.14 3.39
C GLU A 132 -7.77 -17.64 2.29
N LYS A 133 -8.23 -17.61 1.02
CA LYS A 133 -7.43 -17.11 -0.10
C LYS A 133 -7.11 -15.62 0.05
N HIS A 134 -8.06 -14.81 0.50
CA HIS A 134 -7.83 -13.40 0.78
C HIS A 134 -6.79 -13.23 1.90
N GLU A 135 -6.91 -13.98 2.99
CA GLU A 135 -5.95 -13.93 4.08
C GLU A 135 -4.54 -14.33 3.62
N LEU A 136 -4.41 -15.40 2.83
CA LEU A 136 -3.14 -15.83 2.25
C LEU A 136 -2.53 -14.76 1.33
N MET A 137 -3.35 -14.11 0.50
CA MET A 137 -2.89 -12.99 -0.35
C MET A 137 -2.37 -11.84 0.50
N VAL A 138 -3.12 -11.41 1.52
CA VAL A 138 -2.70 -10.32 2.42
C VAL A 138 -1.40 -10.68 3.15
N GLU A 139 -1.26 -11.93 3.57
CA GLU A 139 -0.05 -12.43 4.22
C GLU A 139 1.17 -12.41 3.30
N LYS A 140 1.01 -12.81 2.03
CA LYS A 140 2.08 -12.69 1.02
C LYS A 140 2.50 -11.23 0.82
N ILE A 141 1.55 -10.31 0.73
CA ILE A 141 1.86 -8.87 0.65
C ILE A 141 2.61 -8.41 1.90
N ARG A 142 2.16 -8.81 3.11
CA ARG A 142 2.81 -8.47 4.38
C ARG A 142 4.27 -8.91 4.39
N ILE A 143 4.55 -10.16 4.02
CA ILE A 143 5.90 -10.73 3.95
C ILE A 143 6.76 -9.94 2.97
N ARG A 144 6.27 -9.72 1.74
CA ARG A 144 6.99 -8.99 0.69
C ARG A 144 7.39 -7.58 1.12
N LEU A 145 6.53 -6.91 1.90
CA LEU A 145 6.74 -5.58 2.44
C LEU A 145 7.49 -5.56 3.77
N ARG A 146 7.85 -6.72 4.33
CA ARG A 146 8.56 -6.88 5.63
C ARG A 146 7.80 -6.33 6.83
N LEU A 147 6.48 -6.26 6.77
CA LEU A 147 5.65 -5.67 7.83
C LEU A 147 5.43 -6.67 8.98
N THR A 148 5.35 -6.21 10.23
CA THR A 148 4.92 -7.05 11.36
C THR A 148 3.46 -7.47 11.23
N SER A 149 2.58 -6.57 10.77
CA SER A 149 1.20 -6.90 10.44
C SER A 149 0.67 -5.99 9.36
N LEU A 150 -0.23 -6.50 8.51
CA LEU A 150 -0.93 -5.74 7.48
C LEU A 150 -2.42 -5.94 7.65
N LYS A 151 -3.21 -4.87 7.58
CA LYS A 151 -4.67 -4.95 7.47
C LYS A 151 -5.17 -3.91 6.48
N TYR A 152 -6.08 -4.34 5.60
CA TYR A 152 -6.81 -3.46 4.69
C TYR A 152 -8.14 -3.01 5.32
N GLN A 153 -8.68 -1.91 4.82
CA GLN A 153 -10.03 -1.48 5.16
C GLN A 153 -11.05 -2.39 4.46
N LYS A 154 -12.14 -2.69 5.16
CA LYS A 154 -13.26 -3.49 4.62
C LYS A 154 -14.09 -2.67 3.64
N MET A 155 -14.59 -3.30 2.59
CA MET A 155 -15.38 -2.60 1.56
C MET A 155 -16.64 -1.96 2.16
N ALA A 156 -17.38 -2.72 2.97
CA ALA A 156 -18.59 -2.23 3.63
C ALA A 156 -18.33 -1.01 4.53
N ASN A 157 -17.18 -0.99 5.22
CA ASN A 157 -16.80 0.13 6.07
C ASN A 157 -16.38 1.35 5.25
N LEU A 158 -15.70 1.15 4.11
CA LEU A 158 -15.35 2.23 3.20
C LEU A 158 -16.61 2.90 2.62
N VAL A 159 -17.55 2.12 2.09
CA VAL A 159 -18.84 2.62 1.58
C VAL A 159 -19.59 3.38 2.67
N LYS A 160 -19.69 2.80 3.87
CA LYS A 160 -20.31 3.46 5.03
C LYS A 160 -19.64 4.78 5.39
N ALA A 161 -18.31 4.86 5.30
CA ALA A 161 -17.56 6.07 5.61
C ALA A 161 -17.73 7.17 4.55
N ILE A 162 -17.91 6.80 3.27
CA ILE A 162 -18.22 7.73 2.19
C ILE A 162 -19.63 8.29 2.34
N GLY A 163 -20.58 7.49 2.84
CA GLY A 163 -21.95 7.92 3.12
C GLY A 163 -22.87 7.94 1.89
N LEU A 164 -22.45 7.30 0.78
CA LEU A 164 -23.26 7.09 -0.41
C LEU A 164 -23.61 5.60 -0.56
N PRO A 165 -24.75 5.27 -1.19
CA PRO A 165 -25.07 3.89 -1.57
C PRO A 165 -23.97 3.30 -2.47
N LYS A 166 -23.69 2.00 -2.34
CA LYS A 166 -22.60 1.34 -3.10
C LYS A 166 -22.85 1.45 -4.61
N GLU A 167 -24.10 1.33 -5.01
CA GLU A 167 -24.57 1.47 -6.38
C GLU A 167 -24.35 2.85 -6.98
N HIS A 168 -23.95 3.86 -6.20
CA HIS A 168 -23.56 5.20 -6.68
C HIS A 168 -22.04 5.40 -6.65
N LEU A 169 -21.28 4.35 -6.36
CA LEU A 169 -19.83 4.37 -6.24
C LEU A 169 -19.21 3.43 -7.28
N CYS A 170 -18.15 3.89 -7.94
CA CYS A 170 -17.31 2.99 -8.71
C CYS A 170 -16.38 2.24 -7.73
N THR A 171 -16.55 0.93 -7.62
CA THR A 171 -15.70 0.05 -6.79
C THR A 171 -14.84 -0.90 -7.61
N HIS A 172 -14.76 -0.68 -8.93
CA HIS A 172 -14.14 -1.55 -9.93
C HIS A 172 -12.76 -2.06 -9.52
N CYS A 173 -11.90 -1.16 -9.03
CA CYS A 173 -10.52 -1.50 -8.68
C CYS A 173 -10.38 -2.58 -7.59
N TRP A 174 -11.44 -2.78 -6.79
CA TRP A 174 -11.48 -3.72 -5.68
C TRP A 174 -12.33 -4.95 -5.98
N ASP A 175 -13.52 -4.76 -6.57
CA ASP A 175 -14.52 -5.83 -6.75
C ASP A 175 -15.08 -5.95 -8.18
N LYS A 176 -14.45 -5.30 -9.16
CA LYS A 176 -14.86 -5.26 -10.57
C LYS A 176 -16.27 -4.65 -10.80
N SER A 177 -16.89 -4.07 -9.79
CA SER A 177 -18.20 -3.41 -9.94
C SER A 177 -18.01 -1.95 -10.32
N SER A 178 -18.46 -1.57 -11.51
CA SER A 178 -18.50 -0.17 -11.96
C SER A 178 -19.92 0.39 -11.81
N TYR A 179 -20.03 1.71 -11.63
CA TYR A 179 -21.29 2.40 -11.89
C TYR A 179 -21.58 2.30 -13.40
N SER A 180 -22.71 1.69 -13.76
CA SER A 180 -23.24 1.67 -15.12
C SER A 180 -24.18 2.85 -15.36
#